data_AF-A0A0G1H5K9-F1
#
_entry.id   AF-A0A0G1H5K9-F1
#
_cell.length_a   1.000
_cell.length_b   1.000
_cell.length_c   1.000
_cell.angle_alpha   90.00
_cell.angle_beta   90.00
_cell.angle_gamma   90.00
#
_symmetry.space_group_name_H-M   'P 1'
#
loop_
_entity.id
_entity.type
_entity.pdbx_description
1 polymer ?
#
loop_
_entity_poly.entity_id
_entity_poly.type
_entity_poly.pdbx_seq_one_letter_code
_entity_poly.pdbx_strand_id
1 'polypeptide(L)'
;MIEEVLRDPISVKQLAINGENIMKLTETGPGPHIGFILEILLSEVLEHPELNTREYLEQRVGELHALKPDELVELGKTARSKNENEEEKEIEKIREEYKVQ
;
A
#
# COMPACT_ATOMS: atom_id res chain seq x y z
N MET A 1 -26.37 5.54 -7.71
CA MET A 1 -25.44 4.39 -7.73
C MET A 1 -24.16 4.97 -8.25
N ILE A 2 -23.19 5.24 -7.37
CA ILE A 2 -21.91 5.81 -7.79
C ILE A 2 -21.18 4.63 -8.42
N GLU A 3 -20.93 4.70 -9.73
CA GLU A 3 -19.96 3.82 -10.38
C GLU A 3 -18.69 3.86 -9.55
N GLU A 4 -18.44 2.81 -8.76
CA GLU A 4 -17.10 2.46 -8.31
C GLU A 4 -16.34 2.09 -9.57
N VAL A 5 -15.88 3.13 -10.28
CA VAL A 5 -14.72 2.99 -11.14
C VAL A 5 -13.67 2.39 -10.23
N LEU A 6 -13.31 1.14 -10.52
CA LEU A 6 -12.13 0.45 -10.02
C LEU A 6 -10.94 1.35 -10.31
N ARG A 7 -10.75 2.38 -9.47
CA ARG A 7 -9.55 3.18 -9.49
C ARG A 7 -8.51 2.30 -8.84
N ASP A 8 -7.44 2.05 -9.57
CA ASP A 8 -6.28 1.39 -9.04
C ASP A 8 -5.91 2.06 -7.70
N PRO A 9 -5.54 1.26 -6.68
CA PRO A 9 -5.30 1.80 -5.36
C PRO A 9 -4.08 2.71 -5.41
N ILE A 10 -4.30 4.01 -5.18
CA ILE A 10 -3.26 5.04 -5.16
C ILE A 10 -2.77 5.33 -3.74
N SER A 11 -3.42 4.77 -2.73
CA SER A 11 -3.09 5.00 -1.32
C SER A 11 -3.26 3.73 -0.49
N VAL A 12 -2.52 3.65 0.62
CA VAL A 12 -2.58 2.53 1.58
C VAL A 12 -3.99 2.31 2.15
N LYS A 13 -4.87 3.31 2.07
CA LYS A 13 -6.28 3.23 2.53
C LYS A 13 -7.17 2.42 1.58
N GLN A 14 -6.73 2.20 0.34
CA GLN A 14 -7.45 1.42 -0.67
C GLN A 14 -7.00 -0.04 -0.71
N LEU A 15 -6.06 -0.44 0.14
CA LEU A 15 -5.70 -1.84 0.32
C LEU A 15 -6.86 -2.64 0.94
N ALA A 16 -6.99 -3.90 0.55
CA ALA A 16 -8.01 -4.82 1.06
C ALA A 16 -7.80 -5.18 2.54
N ILE A 17 -6.64 -4.85 3.11
CA ILE A 17 -6.34 -4.96 4.54
C ILE A 17 -5.92 -3.60 5.09
N ASN A 18 -6.06 -3.43 6.40
CA ASN A 18 -5.67 -2.23 7.13
C ASN A 18 -4.66 -2.54 8.26
N GLY A 19 -4.22 -1.49 8.95
CA GLY A 19 -3.28 -1.64 10.08
C GLY A 19 -3.81 -2.52 11.22
N GLU A 20 -5.13 -2.55 11.45
CA GLU A 20 -5.73 -3.43 12.46
C GLU A 20 -5.63 -4.91 12.07
N ASN A 21 -5.81 -5.23 10.78
CA ASN A 21 -5.60 -6.58 10.27
C ASN A 21 -4.15 -7.02 10.47
N ILE A 22 -3.19 -6.14 10.14
CA ILE A 22 -1.76 -6.42 10.29
C ILE A 22 -1.41 -6.67 11.76
N MET A 23 -1.90 -5.85 12.69
CA MET A 23 -1.70 -6.05 14.13
C MET A 23 -2.22 -7.41 14.60
N LYS A 24 -3.42 -7.81 14.14
CA LYS A 24 -4.00 -9.11 14.49
C LYS A 24 -3.22 -10.29 13.93
N LEU A 25 -2.72 -10.18 12.69
CA LEU A 25 -1.97 -11.25 12.02
C LEU A 25 -0.57 -11.44 12.59
N THR A 26 0.08 -10.35 12.97
CA THR A 26 1.47 -10.36 13.47
C THR A 26 1.55 -10.45 14.99
N GLU A 27 0.41 -10.37 15.69
CA GLU A 27 0.32 -10.25 17.16
C GLU A 27 1.19 -9.11 17.72
N THR A 28 1.42 -8.06 16.92
CA THR A 28 2.22 -6.89 17.30
C THR A 28 1.36 -5.71 17.72
N GLY A 29 1.94 -4.86 18.57
CA GLY A 29 1.33 -3.59 18.95
C GLY A 29 1.41 -2.52 17.86
N PRO A 30 0.76 -1.36 18.06
CA PRO A 30 0.84 -0.23 17.13
C PRO A 30 2.29 0.28 17.01
N GLY A 31 2.74 0.57 15.80
CA GLY A 31 4.09 1.06 15.55
C GLY A 31 4.38 1.38 14.08
N PRO A 32 5.54 1.99 13.81
CA PRO A 32 5.94 2.39 12.46
C PRO A 32 6.14 1.20 11.49
N HIS A 33 6.41 0.00 12.01
CA HIS A 33 6.53 -1.23 11.22
C HIS A 33 5.25 -1.54 10.44
N ILE A 34 4.08 -1.26 11.01
CA ILE A 34 2.79 -1.44 10.32
C ILE A 34 2.72 -0.52 9.10
N GLY A 35 3.16 0.73 9.26
CA GLY A 35 3.24 1.68 8.16
C GLY A 35 4.14 1.17 7.05
N PHE A 36 5.35 0.68 7.39
CA PHE A 36 6.27 0.11 6.41
C PHE A 36 5.67 -1.09 5.67
N ILE A 37 4.99 -2.00 6.37
CA ILE A 37 4.29 -3.13 5.74
C ILE A 37 3.24 -2.62 4.75
N LEU A 38 2.40 -1.66 5.14
CA LEU A 38 1.37 -1.09 4.26
C LEU A 38 1.99 -0.43 3.02
N GLU A 39 3.09 0.29 3.17
CA GLU A 39 3.78 0.94 2.04
C GLU A 39 4.35 -0.09 1.05
N ILE A 40 4.95 -1.17 1.56
CA ILE A 40 5.47 -2.25 0.72
C ILE A 40 4.34 -2.90 -0.07
N LEU A 41 3.23 -3.23 0.61
CA LEU A 41 2.06 -3.83 -0.02
C LEU A 41 1.45 -2.90 -1.08
N LEU A 42 1.32 -1.61 -0.78
CA LEU A 42 0.84 -0.63 -1.76
C LEU A 42 1.75 -0.59 -2.99
N SER A 43 3.06 -0.67 -2.82
CA SER A 43 3.99 -0.66 -3.95
C SER A 43 3.81 -1.85 -4.88
N GLU A 44 3.59 -3.04 -4.32
CA GLU A 44 3.30 -4.26 -5.10
C GLU A 44 1.95 -4.14 -5.83
N VAL A 45 0.94 -3.58 -5.15
CA VAL A 45 -0.41 -3.43 -5.71
C VAL A 45 -0.49 -2.30 -6.75
N LEU A 46 0.33 -1.25 -6.64
CA LEU A 46 0.44 -0.21 -7.67
C LEU A 46 0.99 -0.79 -8.99
N GLU A 47 1.89 -1.77 -8.92
CA GLU A 47 2.38 -2.49 -10.10
C GLU A 47 1.37 -3.54 -10.59
N HIS A 48 0.66 -4.18 -9.65
CA HIS A 48 -0.27 -5.26 -9.91
C HIS A 48 -1.57 -5.09 -9.09
N PRO A 49 -2.53 -4.28 -9.57
CA PRO A 49 -3.77 -4.00 -8.85
C PRO A 49 -4.58 -5.26 -8.50
N GLU A 50 -4.43 -6.33 -9.27
CA GLU A 50 -5.02 -7.65 -9.04
C GLU A 50 -4.57 -8.32 -7.73
N LEU A 51 -3.42 -7.91 -7.18
CA LEU A 51 -2.89 -8.42 -5.91
C LEU A 51 -3.59 -7.81 -4.69
N ASN A 52 -4.49 -6.82 -4.89
CA ASN A 52 -5.29 -6.23 -3.82
C ASN A 52 -6.40 -7.16 -3.31
N THR A 53 -6.04 -8.42 -3.02
CA THR A 53 -6.92 -9.42 -2.45
C THR A 53 -6.51 -9.67 -1.01
N ARG A 54 -7.49 -9.97 -0.17
CA ARG A 54 -7.23 -10.17 1.25
C ARG A 54 -6.27 -11.33 1.47
N GLU A 55 -6.47 -12.42 0.74
CA GLU A 55 -5.68 -13.65 0.85
C GLU A 55 -4.20 -13.40 0.53
N TYR A 56 -3.92 -12.69 -0.57
CA TYR A 56 -2.54 -12.33 -0.95
C TYR A 56 -1.89 -11.42 0.09
N LEU A 57 -2.58 -10.33 0.47
CA LEU A 57 -2.02 -9.35 1.39
C LEU A 57 -1.77 -9.95 2.78
N GLU A 58 -2.68 -10.80 3.29
CA GLU A 58 -2.49 -11.48 4.58
C GLU A 58 -1.28 -12.44 4.55
N GLN A 59 -1.10 -13.20 3.47
CA GLN A 59 0.10 -14.03 3.30
C GLN A 59 1.36 -13.18 3.28
N ARG A 60 1.35 -12.10 2.48
CA ARG A 60 2.50 -11.23 2.29
C ARG A 60 2.91 -10.50 3.56
N VAL A 61 1.95 -10.12 4.41
CA VAL A 61 2.21 -9.57 5.75
C VAL A 61 3.04 -10.53 6.60
N GLY A 62 2.72 -11.83 6.58
CA GLY A 62 3.47 -12.85 7.32
C GLY A 62 4.92 -12.95 6.85
N GLU A 63 5.14 -12.89 5.53
CA GLU A 63 6.48 -12.91 4.93
C GLU A 63 7.28 -11.66 5.32
N LEU A 64 6.67 -10.47 5.23
CA LEU A 64 7.30 -9.20 5.60
C LEU A 64 7.58 -9.10 7.10
N HIS A 65 6.72 -9.67 7.94
CA HIS A 65 6.92 -9.69 9.38
C HIS A 65 8.07 -10.62 9.81
N ALA A 66 8.36 -11.66 9.03
CA ALA A 66 9.48 -12.57 9.25
C ALA A 66 10.85 -11.96 8.85
N LEU A 67 10.87 -10.84 8.15
CA LEU A 67 12.11 -10.13 7.79
C LEU A 67 12.77 -9.51 9.02
N LYS A 68 14.06 -9.20 8.89
CA LYS A 68 14.75 -8.46 9.94
C LYS A 68 14.18 -7.05 10.05
N PRO A 69 14.11 -6.47 11.26
CA PRO A 69 13.62 -5.11 11.45
C PRO A 69 14.31 -4.09 10.54
N ASP A 70 15.63 -4.19 10.37
CA ASP A 70 16.40 -3.27 9.52
C ASP A 70 16.01 -3.39 8.03
N GLU A 71 15.80 -4.62 7.55
CA GLU A 71 15.41 -4.89 6.16
C GLU A 71 13.99 -4.36 5.89
N LEU A 72 13.06 -4.59 6.82
CA LEU A 72 11.69 -4.09 6.73
C LEU A 72 11.65 -2.56 6.66
N VAL A 73 12.47 -1.88 7.46
CA VAL A 73 12.56 -0.42 7.48
C VAL A 73 13.07 0.13 6.15
N GLU A 74 14.13 -0.46 5.60
CA GLU A 74 14.71 0.00 4.33
C GLU A 74 13.78 -0.26 3.13
N LEU A 75 13.13 -1.42 3.09
CA LEU A 75 12.10 -1.73 2.10
C LEU A 75 10.91 -0.77 2.22
N GLY A 76 10.43 -0.53 3.44
CA GLY A 76 9.30 0.36 3.71
C GLY A 76 9.56 1.81 3.31
N LYS A 77 10.77 2.33 3.57
CA LYS A 77 11.17 3.68 3.12
C LYS A 77 11.23 3.76 1.59
N THR A 78 11.81 2.75 0.95
CA THR A 78 11.95 2.70 -0.51
C THR A 78 10.58 2.64 -1.17
N ALA A 79 9.71 1.77 -0.67
CA ALA A 79 8.33 1.64 -1.13
C ALA A 79 7.57 2.95 -0.96
N ARG A 80 7.64 3.58 0.21
CA ARG A 80 6.98 4.86 0.48
C ARG A 80 7.42 5.96 -0.49
N SER A 81 8.73 6.15 -0.67
CA SER A 81 9.23 7.15 -1.62
C SER A 81 8.79 6.86 -3.05
N LYS A 82 8.69 5.59 -3.45
CA LYS A 82 8.18 5.22 -4.77
C LYS A 82 6.68 5.53 -4.89
N ASN A 83 5.88 5.15 -3.90
CA ASN A 83 4.44 5.33 -3.88
C ASN A 83 4.06 6.83 -3.92
N GLU A 84 4.73 7.66 -3.12
CA GLU A 84 4.52 9.12 -3.11
C GLU A 84 4.78 9.74 -4.50
N ASN A 85 5.85 9.30 -5.19
CA ASN A 85 6.14 9.77 -6.55
C ASN A 85 5.11 9.30 -7.59
N GLU A 86 4.58 8.07 -7.48
CA GLU A 86 3.57 7.58 -8.41
C GLU A 86 2.21 8.24 -8.16
N GLU A 87 1.83 8.48 -6.91
CA GLU A 87 0.62 9.22 -6.55
C GLU A 87 0.64 10.65 -7.12
N GLU A 88 1.76 11.36 -7.01
CA GLU A 88 1.91 12.70 -7.60
C GLU A 88 1.77 12.67 -9.12
N LYS A 89 2.40 11.71 -9.82
CA LYS A 89 2.30 11.58 -11.28
C LYS A 89 0.88 11.31 -11.74
N GLU A 90 0.15 10.43 -11.06
CA GLU A 90 -1.24 10.12 -11.40
C GLU A 90 -2.16 11.32 -11.16
N ILE A 91 -1.94 12.07 -10.08
CA ILE A 91 -2.68 13.33 -9.81
C ILE A 91 -2.38 14.38 -10.89
N GLU A 92 -1.12 14.53 -11.33
CA GLU A 92 -0.76 15.45 -12.41
C GLU A 92 -1.43 15.08 -13.73
N LYS A 93 -1.41 13.80 -14.13
CA LYS A 93 -2.10 13.32 -15.34
C LYS A 93 -3.59 13.66 -15.32
N ILE A 94 -4.27 13.44 -14.19
CA ILE A 94 -5.69 13.77 -14.04
C ILE A 94 -5.91 15.28 -14.17
N ARG A 95 -5.04 16.12 -13.60
CA ARG A 95 -5.15 17.59 -13.72
C ARG A 95 -4.98 18.06 -15.17
N GLU A 96 -4.04 17.48 -15.91
CA GLU A 96 -3.82 17.78 -17.32
C GLU A 96 -5.00 17.34 -18.19
N GLU A 97 -5.51 16.12 -17.97
CA GLU A 97 -6.59 15.54 -18.77
C GLU A 97 -7.92 16.27 -18.57
N TYR A 98 -8.24 16.69 -17.34
CA TYR A 98 -9.53 17.29 -17.02
C TYR A 98 -9.56 18.81 -17.03
N LYS A 99 -8.45 19.53 -17.28
CA LYS A 99 -8.36 21.01 -17.32
C LYS A 99 -9.13 21.70 -16.18
N VAL A 100 -9.16 21.10 -15.00
CA VAL A 100 -9.83 21.69 -13.84
C VAL A 100 -8.80 22.56 -13.13
N GLN A 101 -9.02 23.89 -13.21
CA GLN A 101 -8.29 24.91 -12.44
C GLN A 101 -8.55 24.78 -10.94
#